data_AF-A0A257JHU2-F1
#
_entry.id   AF-A0A257JHU2-F1
#
_cell.length_a   1.000
_cell.length_b   1.000
_cell.length_c   1.000
_cell.angle_alpha   90.00
_cell.angle_beta   90.00
_cell.angle_gamma   90.00
#
_symmetry.space_group_name_H-M   'P 1'
#
loop_
_entity.id
_entity.type
_entity.pdbx_description
1 polymer ?
#
loop_
_entity_poly.entity_id
_entity_poly.type
_entity_poly.pdbx_seq_one_letter_code
_entity_poly.pdbx_strand_id
1 'polypeptide(L)'
;MKQAWARHIPEAVLAAAALAAWCLMRGWEVPADVGWQLWVARQLLGGTRLYAEIWEVNPPLWFWSAMPFAWRAERTGMAASAVLTGAVLAFGAVCAGLVGRLLETRTHPERLAVMRLAFAVTLALPAALRGQREHLALIASL
;
A
#
# COMPACT_ATOMS: atom_id res chain seq x y z
N MET A 1 -18.43 21.27 -19.67
CA MET A 1 -17.48 21.23 -18.53
C MET A 1 -18.04 20.58 -17.25
N LYS A 2 -19.24 20.93 -16.74
CA LYS A 2 -19.81 20.33 -15.50
C LYS A 2 -19.97 18.79 -15.53
N GLN A 3 -20.32 18.20 -16.67
CA GLN A 3 -20.51 16.75 -16.82
C GLN A 3 -19.21 15.92 -16.77
N ALA A 4 -18.05 16.50 -17.07
CA ALA A 4 -16.77 15.78 -17.03
C ALA A 4 -16.31 15.53 -15.59
N TRP A 5 -16.56 16.47 -14.68
CA TRP A 5 -16.20 16.38 -13.26
C TRP A 5 -17.05 15.35 -12.53
N ALA A 6 -18.35 15.27 -12.85
CA ALA A 6 -19.27 14.34 -12.21
C ALA A 6 -18.87 12.85 -12.41
N ARG A 7 -18.20 12.54 -13.53
CA ARG A 7 -17.76 11.17 -13.84
C ARG A 7 -16.65 10.65 -12.92
N HIS A 8 -15.83 11.56 -12.37
CA HIS A 8 -14.67 11.26 -11.54
C HIS A 8 -14.93 11.37 -10.03
N ILE A 9 -16.16 11.66 -9.63
CA ILE A 9 -16.55 11.74 -8.21
C ILE A 9 -16.20 10.43 -7.47
N PRO A 10 -16.44 9.22 -8.00
CA PRO A 10 -16.09 8.00 -7.29
C PRO A 10 -14.59 7.86 -7.02
N GLU A 11 -13.74 8.19 -8.00
CA GLU A 11 -12.28 8.17 -7.83
C GLU A 11 -11.81 9.21 -6.81
N ALA A 12 -12.38 10.43 -6.85
CA ALA A 12 -12.03 11.48 -5.90
C ALA A 12 -12.41 11.07 -4.46
N VAL A 13 -13.57 10.46 -4.27
CA VAL A 13 -14.01 9.92 -2.97
C VAL A 13 -13.09 8.80 -2.49
N LEU A 14 -12.69 7.89 -3.38
CA LEU A 14 -11.76 6.81 -3.05
C LEU A 14 -10.37 7.34 -2.67
N ALA A 15 -9.85 8.31 -3.42
CA ALA A 15 -8.58 8.96 -3.12
C ALA A 15 -8.61 9.68 -1.75
N ALA A 16 -9.71 10.38 -1.46
CA ALA A 16 -9.91 11.02 -0.16
C ALA A 16 -9.97 9.98 0.98
N ALA A 17 -10.65 8.85 0.77
CA ALA A 17 -10.71 7.75 1.74
C ALA A 17 -9.33 7.13 1.99
N ALA A 18 -8.53 6.90 0.94
CA ALA A 18 -7.17 6.38 1.07
C ALA A 18 -6.24 7.35 1.81
N LEU A 19 -6.35 8.66 1.53
CA LEU A 19 -5.59 9.68 2.25
C LEU A 19 -6.00 9.75 3.72
N ALA A 20 -7.31 9.70 4.03
CA ALA A 20 -7.79 9.68 5.40
C ALA A 20 -7.30 8.45 6.16
N ALA A 21 -7.39 7.26 5.55
CA ALA A 21 -6.86 6.02 6.11
C ALA A 21 -5.37 6.13 6.39
N TRP A 22 -4.58 6.67 5.45
CA TRP A 22 -3.16 6.87 5.65
C TRP A 22 -2.86 7.82 6.82
N CYS A 23 -3.55 8.96 6.90
CA CYS A 23 -3.39 9.89 8.02
C CYS A 23 -3.66 9.24 9.38
N LEU A 24 -4.64 8.34 9.46
CA LEU A 24 -4.98 7.61 10.68
C LEU A 24 -3.98 6.49 11.00
N MET A 25 -3.44 5.83 9.98
CA MET A 25 -2.64 4.61 10.12
C MET A 25 -1.12 4.82 10.08
N ARG A 26 -0.64 5.98 9.59
CA ARG A 26 0.80 6.24 9.37
C ARG A 26 1.67 6.13 10.62
N GLY A 27 1.09 6.27 11.80
CA GLY A 27 1.79 6.18 13.09
C GLY A 27 1.71 4.81 13.75
N TRP A 28 1.02 3.85 13.15
CA TRP A 28 0.88 2.52 13.74
C TRP A 28 2.13 1.69 13.48
N GLU A 29 2.44 0.80 14.41
CA GLU A 29 3.50 -0.17 14.26
C GLU A 29 3.16 -1.19 13.16
N VAL A 30 4.20 -1.63 12.46
CA VAL A 30 4.11 -2.72 11.49
C VAL A 30 4.53 -4.03 12.15
N PRO A 31 4.08 -5.18 11.64
CA PRO A 31 4.56 -6.49 12.06
C PRO A 31 6.10 -6.55 12.10
N ALA A 32 6.65 -7.28 13.06
CA ALA A 32 8.10 -7.30 13.34
C ALA A 32 8.93 -7.77 12.13
N ASP A 33 8.41 -8.71 11.35
CA ASP A 33 9.03 -9.21 10.12
C ASP A 33 9.10 -8.11 9.03
N VAL A 34 8.06 -7.31 8.88
CA VAL A 34 8.04 -6.14 7.98
C VAL A 34 8.97 -5.03 8.50
N GLY A 35 9.00 -4.83 9.82
CA GLY A 35 9.95 -3.91 10.46
C GLY A 35 11.40 -4.30 10.20
N TRP A 36 11.72 -5.58 10.35
CA TRP A 36 13.02 -6.15 10.02
C TRP A 36 13.35 -6.01 8.53
N GLN A 37 12.41 -6.34 7.64
CA GLN A 37 12.55 -6.18 6.19
C GLN A 37 12.92 -4.72 5.82
N LEU A 38 12.23 -3.73 6.39
CA LEU A 38 12.51 -2.31 6.17
C LEU A 38 13.86 -1.89 6.75
N TRP A 39 14.24 -2.43 7.91
CA TRP A 39 15.55 -2.17 8.51
C TRP A 39 16.69 -2.71 7.65
N VAL A 40 16.60 -3.96 7.19
CA VAL A 40 17.60 -4.57 6.30
C VAL A 40 17.67 -3.79 5.00
N ALA A 41 16.54 -3.45 4.39
CA ALA A 41 16.50 -2.65 3.16
C ALA A 41 17.27 -1.32 3.29
N ARG A 42 17.18 -0.68 4.46
CA ARG A 42 17.97 0.53 4.77
C ARG A 42 19.48 0.24 4.84
N GLN A 43 19.89 -0.86 5.46
CA GLN A 43 21.32 -1.26 5.49
C GLN A 43 21.85 -1.53 4.08
N LEU A 44 21.07 -2.21 3.24
CA LEU A 44 21.42 -2.47 1.85
C LEU A 44 21.61 -1.18 1.05
N LEU A 45 20.75 -0.17 1.27
CA LEU A 45 20.92 1.17 0.68
C LEU A 45 22.18 1.87 1.18
N GLY A 46 22.60 1.61 2.42
CA GLY A 46 23.86 2.06 3.00
C GLY A 46 25.11 1.30 2.52
N GLY A 47 24.94 0.30 1.65
CA GLY A 47 26.04 -0.47 1.06
C GLY A 47 26.36 -1.81 1.73
N THR A 48 25.59 -2.21 2.75
CA THR A 48 25.75 -3.51 3.41
C THR A 48 25.43 -4.66 2.45
N ARG A 49 26.20 -5.75 2.52
CA ARG A 49 26.05 -6.94 1.68
C ARG A 49 25.21 -8.02 2.38
N LEU A 50 24.07 -8.34 1.77
CA LEU A 50 23.20 -9.43 2.22
C LEU A 50 23.95 -10.77 2.19
N TYR A 51 23.74 -11.61 3.20
CA TYR A 51 24.37 -12.92 3.45
C TYR A 51 25.88 -12.92 3.74
N ALA A 52 26.56 -11.79 3.59
CA ALA A 52 27.95 -11.63 4.05
C ALA A 52 27.99 -10.89 5.39
N GLU A 53 27.27 -9.78 5.49
CA GLU A 53 27.25 -8.91 6.68
C GLU A 53 25.92 -9.01 7.44
N ILE A 54 24.84 -9.39 6.75
CA ILE A 54 23.52 -9.67 7.35
C ILE A 54 23.14 -11.09 6.98
N TRP A 55 23.15 -11.98 7.97
CA TRP A 55 22.74 -13.38 7.80
C TRP A 55 21.22 -13.50 7.82
N GLU A 56 20.66 -14.06 6.76
CA GLU A 56 19.23 -14.21 6.57
C GLU A 56 18.90 -15.49 5.80
N VAL A 57 17.72 -16.04 6.06
CA VAL A 57 17.17 -17.21 5.37
C VAL A 57 16.25 -16.83 4.22
N ASN A 58 15.67 -15.64 4.28
CA ASN A 58 14.76 -15.15 3.25
C ASN A 58 15.52 -14.80 1.96
N PRO A 59 14.93 -15.00 0.77
CA PRO A 59 15.57 -14.68 -0.50
C PRO A 59 15.78 -13.16 -0.69
N PRO A 60 16.74 -12.71 -1.53
CA PRO A 60 17.10 -11.30 -1.64
C PRO A 60 15.93 -10.40 -2.05
N LEU A 61 15.06 -10.91 -2.93
CA LEU A 61 13.91 -10.17 -3.45
C LEU A 61 13.00 -9.64 -2.34
N TRP A 62 12.89 -10.37 -1.23
CA TRP A 62 12.12 -9.93 -0.06
C TRP A 62 12.63 -8.60 0.49
N PHE A 63 13.95 -8.40 0.57
CA PHE A 63 14.52 -7.15 1.07
C PHE A 63 14.56 -6.07 -0.02
N TRP A 64 14.83 -6.46 -1.26
CA TRP A 64 14.86 -5.52 -2.39
C TRP A 64 13.50 -4.86 -2.63
N SER A 65 12.39 -5.57 -2.43
CA SER A 65 11.05 -4.98 -2.54
C SER A 65 10.80 -3.87 -1.52
N ALA A 66 11.52 -3.86 -0.39
CA ALA A 66 11.40 -2.83 0.64
C ALA A 66 12.33 -1.61 0.43
N MET A 67 13.36 -1.73 -0.43
CA MET A 67 14.34 -0.66 -0.68
C MET A 67 13.71 0.64 -1.19
N PRO A 68 12.73 0.66 -2.12
CA PRO A 68 12.11 1.91 -2.56
C PRO A 68 11.44 2.68 -1.41
N PHE A 69 10.86 1.98 -0.43
CA PHE A 69 10.20 2.60 0.72
C PHE A 69 11.23 3.15 1.71
N ALA A 70 12.29 2.40 2.00
CA ALA A 70 13.39 2.85 2.84
C ALA A 70 14.09 4.09 2.23
N TRP A 71 14.38 4.06 0.94
CA TRP A 71 14.98 5.19 0.21
C TRP A 71 14.09 6.44 0.25
N ARG A 72 12.78 6.27 0.07
CA ARG A 72 11.83 7.39 0.14
C ARG A 72 11.76 7.96 1.55
N ALA A 73 11.74 7.09 2.56
CA ALA A 73 11.71 7.48 3.96
C ALA A 73 12.92 8.33 4.36
N GLU A 74 14.13 7.97 3.92
CA GLU A 74 15.34 8.76 4.14
C GLU A 74 15.25 10.17 3.54
N ARG A 75 14.65 10.30 2.35
CA ARG A 75 14.53 11.60 1.67
C ARG A 75 13.42 12.49 2.23
N THR A 76 12.38 11.90 2.79
CA THR A 76 11.24 12.67 3.32
C THR A 76 11.32 12.88 4.84
N GLY A 77 12.25 12.20 5.53
CA GLY A 77 12.31 12.17 6.99
C GLY A 77 11.14 11.42 7.64
N MET A 78 10.33 10.72 6.86
CA MET A 78 9.19 9.95 7.36
C MET A 78 9.63 8.56 7.84
N ALA A 79 8.86 7.96 8.74
CA ALA A 79 9.05 6.55 9.07
C ALA A 79 8.82 5.66 7.82
N ALA A 80 9.69 4.67 7.59
CA ALA A 80 9.55 3.76 6.45
C ALA A 80 8.24 2.96 6.48
N SER A 81 7.73 2.65 7.67
CA SER A 81 6.39 2.06 7.88
C SER A 81 5.27 2.97 7.38
N ALA A 82 5.37 4.29 7.58
CA ALA A 82 4.40 5.26 7.09
C ALA A 82 4.41 5.36 5.57
N VAL A 83 5.59 5.31 4.96
CA VAL A 83 5.76 5.29 3.50
C VAL A 83 5.18 4.01 2.91
N LEU A 84 5.51 2.85 3.48
CA LEU A 84 4.96 1.56 3.07
C LEU A 84 3.44 1.54 3.19
N THR A 85 2.90 1.99 4.32
CA THR A 85 1.44 2.07 4.55
C THR A 85 0.77 2.92 3.47
N GLY A 86 1.34 4.08 3.14
CA GLY A 86 0.83 4.94 2.07
C GLY A 86 0.85 4.24 0.71
N ALA A 87 1.92 3.52 0.39
CA ALA A 87 2.04 2.77 -0.85
C ALA A 87 1.00 1.64 -0.94
N VAL A 88 0.79 0.87 0.13
CA VAL A 88 -0.21 -0.20 0.20
C VAL A 88 -1.62 0.35 -0.01
N LEU A 89 -1.95 1.45 0.68
CA LEU A 89 -3.27 2.11 0.55
C LEU A 89 -3.48 2.69 -0.86
N ALA A 90 -2.45 3.30 -1.43
CA ALA A 90 -2.50 3.80 -2.80
C ALA A 90 -2.71 2.66 -3.80
N PHE A 91 -1.99 1.55 -3.64
CA PHE A 91 -2.14 0.36 -4.47
C PHE A 91 -3.55 -0.22 -4.37
N GLY A 92 -4.08 -0.38 -3.15
CA GLY A 92 -5.45 -0.81 -2.93
C GLY A 92 -6.49 0.11 -3.56
N ALA A 93 -6.31 1.43 -3.49
CA ALA A 93 -7.18 2.41 -4.13
C ALA A 93 -7.12 2.31 -5.66
N VAL A 94 -5.94 2.08 -6.23
CA VAL A 94 -5.77 1.87 -7.68
C VAL A 94 -6.50 0.60 -8.11
N CYS A 95 -6.27 -0.53 -7.43
CA CYS A 95 -6.95 -1.80 -7.74
C CYS A 95 -8.48 -1.67 -7.63
N ALA A 96 -8.98 -1.10 -6.54
CA ALA A 96 -10.41 -0.84 -6.37
C ALA A 96 -10.97 0.07 -7.48
N GLY A 97 -10.22 1.09 -7.91
CA GLY A 97 -10.58 1.94 -9.04
C GLY A 97 -10.63 1.20 -10.38
N LEU A 98 -9.70 0.27 -10.61
CA LEU A 98 -9.70 -0.60 -11.79
C LEU A 98 -10.88 -1.55 -11.78
N VAL A 99 -11.19 -2.19 -10.64
CA VAL A 99 -12.40 -3.01 -10.47
C VAL A 99 -13.65 -2.22 -10.84
N GLY A 100 -13.78 -1.00 -10.33
CA GLY A 100 -14.90 -0.12 -10.66
C GLY A 100 -14.97 0.29 -12.14
N ARG A 101 -13.87 0.24 -12.89
CA ARG A 101 -13.82 0.52 -14.34
C ARG A 101 -14.08 -0.70 -15.19
N LEU A 102 -13.67 -1.88 -14.73
CA LEU A 102 -13.86 -3.15 -15.45
C LEU A 102 -15.28 -3.68 -15.30
N LEU A 103 -15.97 -3.35 -14.21
CA LEU A 103 -17.36 -3.73 -14.02
C LEU A 103 -18.30 -2.82 -14.79
N GLU A 104 -19.20 -3.43 -15.57
CA GLU A 104 -20.33 -2.78 -16.24
C GLU A 104 -21.40 -2.38 -15.21
N THR A 105 -21.07 -1.42 -14.35
CA THR A 105 -21.99 -0.86 -13.36
C THR A 105 -23.03 0.02 -14.05
N ARG A 106 -24.30 -0.07 -13.60
CA ARG A 106 -25.41 0.65 -14.24
C ARG A 106 -25.47 2.11 -13.81
N THR A 107 -24.96 2.42 -12.61
CA THR A 107 -25.01 3.78 -12.04
C THR A 107 -23.73 4.18 -11.29
N HIS A 108 -23.50 5.50 -11.13
CA HIS A 108 -22.38 6.04 -10.35
C HIS A 108 -22.37 5.58 -8.87
N PRO A 109 -23.50 5.50 -8.15
CA PRO A 109 -23.54 4.99 -6.78
C PRO A 109 -23.14 3.51 -6.67
N GLU A 110 -23.58 2.66 -7.61
CA GLU A 110 -23.18 1.24 -7.64
C GLU A 110 -21.67 1.10 -7.83
N ARG A 111 -21.10 1.85 -8.77
CA ARG A 111 -19.65 1.88 -9.01
C ARG A 111 -18.88 2.27 -7.76
N LEU A 112 -19.33 3.33 -7.08
CA LEU A 112 -18.73 3.79 -5.84
C LEU A 112 -18.87 2.75 -4.72
N ALA A 113 -20.01 2.06 -4.61
CA ALA A 113 -20.23 1.03 -3.61
C ALA A 113 -19.25 -0.14 -3.81
N VAL A 114 -19.07 -0.61 -5.05
CA VAL A 114 -18.11 -1.69 -5.35
C VAL A 114 -16.67 -1.25 -5.09
N MET A 115 -16.28 -0.05 -5.55
CA MET A 115 -14.95 0.50 -5.29
C MET A 115 -14.67 0.60 -3.77
N ARG A 116 -15.64 1.06 -2.99
CA ARG A 116 -15.52 1.14 -1.53
C ARG A 116 -15.42 -0.24 -0.89
N LEU A 117 -16.20 -1.22 -1.35
CA LEU A 117 -16.14 -2.58 -0.84
C LEU A 117 -14.77 -3.22 -1.14
N ALA A 118 -14.30 -3.14 -2.38
CA ALA A 118 -12.98 -3.63 -2.78
C ALA A 118 -11.86 -2.96 -1.96
N PHE A 119 -11.93 -1.65 -1.78
CA PHE A 119 -10.99 -0.94 -0.92
C PHE A 119 -11.11 -1.32 0.55
N ALA A 120 -12.33 -1.52 1.06
CA ALA A 120 -12.56 -1.98 2.43
C ALA A 120 -11.94 -3.35 2.67
N VAL A 121 -11.92 -4.27 1.70
CA VAL A 121 -11.20 -5.54 1.83
C VAL A 121 -9.70 -5.32 2.05
N THR A 122 -9.10 -4.32 1.39
CA THR A 122 -7.69 -3.95 1.64
C THR A 122 -7.46 -3.37 3.04
N LEU A 123 -8.48 -2.71 3.61
CA LEU A 123 -8.50 -2.12 4.95
C LEU A 123 -8.98 -3.04 6.06
N ALA A 124 -9.69 -4.13 5.77
CA ALA A 124 -10.26 -5.03 6.76
C ALA A 124 -9.20 -5.99 7.34
N LEU A 125 -8.07 -6.14 6.64
CA LEU A 125 -6.98 -7.03 7.04
C LEU A 125 -5.88 -6.52 7.99
N PRO A 126 -5.76 -5.26 8.49
CA PRO A 126 -4.49 -4.83 9.07
C PRO A 126 -4.50 -4.61 10.59
N ALA A 127 -4.04 -5.64 11.30
CA ALA A 127 -3.02 -5.47 12.35
C ALA A 127 -1.88 -6.48 12.18
N ALA A 128 -2.21 -7.74 11.83
CA ALA A 128 -1.24 -8.83 11.79
C ALA A 128 -0.44 -8.98 10.49
N LEU A 129 -1.00 -8.59 9.32
CA LEU A 129 -0.38 -8.86 8.00
C LEU A 129 0.03 -7.59 7.23
N ARG A 130 0.04 -6.43 7.89
CA ARG A 130 0.20 -5.14 7.21
C ARG A 130 1.56 -5.04 6.52
N GLY A 131 1.54 -4.89 5.20
CA GLY A 131 2.76 -4.77 4.40
C GLY A 131 3.47 -6.10 4.12
N GLN A 132 2.89 -7.22 4.55
CA GLN A 132 3.38 -8.55 4.21
C GLN A 132 3.01 -8.92 2.76
N ARG A 133 3.72 -9.92 2.20
CA ARG A 133 3.49 -10.40 0.84
C ARG A 133 2.07 -10.93 0.63
N GLU A 134 1.48 -11.57 1.63
CA GLU A 134 0.13 -12.13 1.56
C GLU A 134 -0.91 -11.00 1.41
N HIS A 135 -0.71 -9.87 2.09
CA HIS A 135 -1.56 -8.70 1.97
C HIS A 135 -1.46 -8.07 0.58
N LEU A 136 -0.24 -7.94 0.04
CA LEU A 136 -0.02 -7.43 -1.32
C LEU A 136 -0.61 -8.36 -2.38
N ALA A 137 -0.45 -9.69 -2.21
CA ALA A 137 -1.01 -10.69 -3.12
C ALA A 137 -2.54 -10.62 -3.16
N LEU A 138 -3.19 -10.44 -2.01
CA LEU A 138 -4.63 -10.25 -1.97
C LEU A 138 -5.06 -8.99 -2.73
N ILE A 139 -4.40 -7.85 -2.49
CA ILE A 139 -4.74 -6.59 -3.19
C ILE A 139 -4.59 -6.76 -4.71
N ALA A 140 -3.56 -7.47 -5.16
CA ALA A 140 -3.31 -7.74 -6.57
C ALA A 140 -4.30 -8.74 -7.20
N SER A 141 -5.04 -9.51 -6.38
CA SER A 141 -6.05 -10.46 -6.84
C SER A 141 -7.46 -9.87 -7.00
N LEU A 142 -7.65 -8.61 -6.59
CA LEU A 142 -8.88 -7.83 -6.81
C LEU A 142 -9.05 -7.47 -8.29
#